data_AF-A0A7C6TBW7-F1
#
_entry.id   AF-A0A7C6TBW7-F1
#
_cell.length_a   1.000
_cell.length_b   1.000
_cell.length_c   1.000
_cell.angle_alpha   90.00
_cell.angle_beta   90.00
_cell.angle_gamma   90.00
#
_symmetry.space_group_name_H-M   'P 1'
#
loop_
_entity.id
_entity.type
_entity.pdbx_description
1 polymer ?
#
loop_
_entity_poly.entity_id
_entity_poly.type
_entity_poly.pdbx_seq_one_letter_code
_entity_poly.pdbx_strand_id
1 'polypeptide(L)'
;MAESTQQFRHASEKLKRLASQGWEWVRHIYQEFTGEHASLTAAAIALFGILSIFPLALLAISMAAYALGSQEQALRQIEQVAGQLLVGDASRTLTSVLRGVVESRGIAGFVGLIGFLWAASRVFTIMAEAFNMAWDVPESRGFFKRNLLAIGLVLLSLIFGMLMFVGPLAVSFLLRYGDRVAAQVGAPTGISAFWPALVTVLAFIATIAFFFILYKYVPNRPVPWQSALAGAITAAVLWEIARYLFQLYVVNFASYNEVYGALAGAIILILWLYYSAMILLLGAVTSAVHDARVFHDRAEHPQRRGYTEFAES
;
A
#
# COMPACT_ATOMS: atom_id res chain seq x y z
N MET A 1 35.73 37.92 11.71
CA MET A 1 36.09 36.54 12.13
C MET A 1 35.27 36.05 13.33
N ALA A 2 34.99 36.88 14.35
CA ALA A 2 34.16 36.47 15.50
C ALA A 2 32.66 36.22 15.16
N GLU A 3 32.07 37.02 14.28
CA GLU A 3 30.65 36.87 13.88
C GLU A 3 30.37 35.58 13.10
N SER A 4 31.29 35.15 12.22
CA SER A 4 31.14 33.89 11.46
C SER A 4 31.22 32.66 12.36
N THR A 5 32.02 32.71 13.45
CA THR A 5 32.09 31.64 14.44
C THR A 5 30.82 31.56 15.31
N GLN A 6 30.18 32.69 15.59
CA GLN A 6 28.92 32.74 16.34
C GLN A 6 27.73 32.20 15.53
N GLN A 7 27.64 32.56 14.23
CA GLN A 7 26.62 32.00 13.33
C GLN A 7 26.75 30.48 13.17
N PHE A 8 27.98 29.96 13.02
CA PHE A 8 28.22 28.51 12.93
C PHE A 8 27.82 27.76 14.20
N ARG A 9 28.10 28.32 15.38
CA ARG A 9 27.68 27.72 16.67
C ARG A 9 26.16 27.71 16.81
N HIS A 10 25.48 28.78 16.42
CA HIS A 10 24.01 28.86 16.45
C HIS A 10 23.34 27.86 15.50
N ALA A 11 23.89 27.69 14.29
CA ALA A 11 23.41 26.69 13.34
C ALA A 11 23.64 25.25 13.84
N SER A 12 24.81 24.97 14.42
CA SER A 12 25.13 23.68 15.06
C SER A 12 24.19 23.36 16.22
N GLU A 13 23.97 24.31 17.14
CA GLU A 13 23.04 24.18 18.27
C GLU A 13 21.61 23.90 17.79
N LYS A 14 21.15 24.63 16.76
CA LYS A 14 19.83 24.43 16.18
C LYS A 14 19.70 23.05 15.52
N LEU A 15 20.71 22.61 14.78
CA LEU A 15 20.75 21.26 14.19
C LEU A 15 20.76 20.17 15.25
N LYS A 16 21.54 20.33 16.33
CA LYS A 16 21.57 19.38 17.45
C LYS A 16 20.22 19.28 18.15
N ARG A 17 19.56 20.41 18.39
CA ARG A 17 18.21 20.44 18.99
C ARG A 17 17.16 19.80 18.08
N LEU A 18 17.19 20.08 16.78
CA LEU A 18 16.31 19.44 15.81
C LEU A 18 16.56 17.93 15.74
N ALA A 19 17.82 17.50 15.78
CA ALA A 19 18.19 16.09 15.79
C ALA A 19 17.75 15.38 17.09
N SER A 20 17.90 16.01 18.26
CA SER A 20 17.46 15.42 19.53
C SER A 20 15.94 15.32 19.62
N GLN A 21 15.21 16.36 19.19
CA GLN A 21 13.74 16.35 19.13
C GLN A 21 13.21 15.30 18.14
N GLY A 22 13.88 15.15 16.99
CA GLY A 22 13.57 14.11 16.01
C GLY A 22 13.83 12.71 16.54
N TRP A 23 14.94 12.50 17.27
CA TRP A 23 15.26 11.23 17.89
C TRP A 23 14.25 10.84 18.98
N GLU A 24 13.87 11.77 19.86
CA GLU A 24 12.82 11.54 20.86
C GLU A 24 11.48 11.20 20.21
N TRP A 25 11.18 11.77 19.04
CA TRP A 25 9.99 11.43 18.27
C TRP A 25 10.00 10.01 17.75
N VAL A 26 11.07 9.63 17.06
CA VAL A 26 11.23 8.28 16.54
C VAL A 26 11.22 7.26 17.69
N ARG A 27 11.86 7.58 18.81
CA ARG A 27 11.85 6.74 20.01
C ARG A 27 10.44 6.54 20.55
N HIS A 28 9.65 7.60 20.65
CA HIS A 28 8.28 7.51 21.17
C HIS A 28 7.38 6.71 20.22
N ILE A 29 7.47 6.95 18.90
CA ILE A 29 6.77 6.13 17.89
C ILE A 29 7.14 4.66 18.02
N TYR A 30 8.43 4.35 18.19
CA TYR A 30 8.90 2.98 18.33
C TYR A 30 8.37 2.33 19.61
N GLN A 31 8.39 3.05 20.74
CA GLN A 31 7.84 2.57 22.01
C GLN A 31 6.36 2.21 21.87
N GLU A 32 5.55 3.11 21.30
CA GLU A 32 4.13 2.88 21.08
C GLU A 32 3.89 1.69 20.15
N PHE A 33 4.60 1.65 19.01
CA PHE A 33 4.49 0.55 18.04
C PHE A 33 4.82 -0.81 18.66
N THR A 34 5.82 -0.89 19.55
CA THR A 34 6.16 -2.13 20.26
C THR A 34 5.22 -2.46 21.40
N GLY A 35 4.71 -1.46 22.12
CA GLY A 35 3.78 -1.61 23.22
C GLY A 35 2.41 -2.14 22.78
N GLU A 36 1.96 -1.78 21.58
CA GLU A 36 0.65 -2.18 21.05
C GLU A 36 0.61 -3.55 20.34
N HIS A 37 1.67 -4.36 20.47
CA HIS A 37 1.79 -5.62 19.72
C HIS A 37 1.62 -5.44 18.19
N ALA A 38 1.95 -4.27 17.65
CA ALA A 38 1.70 -3.94 16.24
C ALA A 38 2.33 -4.93 15.25
N SER A 39 3.45 -5.55 15.64
CA SER A 39 4.10 -6.61 14.85
C SER A 39 3.24 -7.87 14.71
N LEU A 40 2.53 -8.28 15.77
CA LEU A 40 1.61 -9.42 15.73
C LEU A 40 0.36 -9.08 14.91
N THR A 41 -0.16 -7.86 15.08
CA THR A 41 -1.28 -7.34 14.29
C THR A 41 -0.93 -7.28 12.80
N ALA A 42 0.28 -6.83 12.45
CA ALA A 42 0.78 -6.85 11.09
C ALA A 42 0.86 -8.27 10.50
N ALA A 43 1.28 -9.25 11.29
CA ALA A 43 1.27 -10.66 10.87
C ALA A 43 -0.15 -11.18 10.61
N ALA A 44 -1.13 -10.80 11.44
CA ALA A 44 -2.53 -11.16 11.23
C ALA A 44 -3.10 -10.53 9.94
N ILE A 45 -2.81 -9.25 9.69
CA ILE A 45 -3.16 -8.55 8.43
C ILE A 45 -2.55 -9.28 7.23
N ALA A 46 -1.26 -9.64 7.30
CA ALA A 46 -0.57 -10.37 6.23
C ALA A 46 -1.19 -11.75 5.97
N LEU A 47 -1.51 -12.50 7.03
CA LEU A 47 -2.17 -13.81 6.93
C LEU A 47 -3.49 -13.72 6.17
N PHE A 48 -4.40 -12.84 6.60
CA PHE A 48 -5.68 -12.67 5.91
C PHE A 48 -5.52 -12.06 4.51
N GLY A 49 -4.48 -11.25 4.30
CA GLY A 49 -4.07 -10.77 2.98
C GLY A 49 -3.73 -11.92 2.05
N ILE A 50 -2.88 -12.87 2.47
CA ILE A 50 -2.54 -14.07 1.69
C ILE A 50 -3.78 -14.91 1.41
N LEU A 51 -4.62 -15.13 2.43
CA LEU A 51 -5.86 -15.89 2.27
C LEU A 51 -6.82 -15.24 1.25
N SER A 52 -6.79 -13.92 1.09
CA SER A 52 -7.61 -13.21 0.09
C SER A 52 -7.16 -13.43 -1.35
N ILE A 53 -5.90 -13.82 -1.58
CA ILE A 53 -5.32 -13.93 -2.93
C ILE A 53 -5.93 -15.08 -3.71
N PHE A 54 -6.19 -16.23 -3.08
CA PHE A 54 -6.78 -17.37 -3.78
C PHE A 54 -8.22 -17.09 -4.27
N PRO A 55 -9.15 -16.61 -3.43
CA PRO A 55 -10.48 -16.20 -3.89
C PRO A 55 -10.44 -15.05 -4.89
N LEU A 56 -9.52 -14.09 -4.73
CA LEU A 56 -9.31 -13.01 -5.69
C LEU A 56 -8.87 -13.54 -7.05
N ALA A 57 -7.98 -14.53 -7.09
CA ALA A 57 -7.53 -15.16 -8.32
C ALA A 57 -8.69 -15.91 -9.01
N LEU A 58 -9.51 -16.65 -8.27
CA LEU A 58 -10.72 -17.30 -8.82
C LEU A 58 -11.68 -16.28 -9.44
N LEU A 59 -11.92 -15.18 -8.73
CA LEU A 59 -12.77 -14.08 -9.22
C LEU A 59 -12.17 -13.45 -10.49
N ALA A 60 -10.87 -13.13 -10.49
CA ALA A 60 -10.20 -12.52 -11.62
C ALA A 60 -10.20 -13.42 -12.87
N ILE A 61 -9.92 -14.72 -12.72
CA ILE A 61 -9.96 -15.69 -13.81
C ILE A 61 -11.38 -15.85 -14.34
N SER A 62 -12.38 -15.94 -13.46
CA SER A 62 -13.79 -15.98 -13.86
C SER A 62 -14.20 -14.74 -14.66
N MET A 63 -13.87 -13.55 -14.16
CA MET A 63 -14.15 -12.28 -14.85
C MET A 63 -13.46 -12.21 -16.22
N ALA A 64 -12.20 -12.64 -16.32
CA ALA A 64 -11.49 -12.72 -17.59
C ALA A 64 -12.15 -13.71 -18.56
N ALA A 65 -12.61 -14.87 -18.07
CA ALA A 65 -13.31 -15.86 -18.88
C ALA A 65 -14.68 -15.37 -19.39
N TYR A 66 -15.34 -14.47 -18.66
CA TYR A 66 -16.54 -13.78 -19.14
C TYR A 66 -16.21 -12.68 -20.16
N ALA A 67 -15.15 -11.90 -19.92
CA ALA A 67 -14.72 -10.83 -20.82
C ALA A 67 -14.28 -11.35 -22.21
N LEU A 68 -13.71 -12.55 -22.27
CA LEU A 68 -13.31 -13.21 -23.52
C LEU A 68 -14.49 -13.83 -24.29
N GLY A 69 -15.72 -13.74 -23.80
CA GLY A 69 -16.94 -14.12 -24.51
C GLY A 69 -17.20 -15.62 -24.59
N SER A 70 -16.27 -16.41 -25.14
CA SER A 70 -16.40 -17.87 -25.24
C SER A 70 -15.43 -18.62 -24.32
N GLN A 71 -15.93 -19.69 -23.71
CA GLN A 71 -15.14 -20.57 -22.84
C GLN A 71 -13.93 -21.15 -23.59
N GLU A 72 -14.11 -21.50 -24.86
CA GLU A 72 -13.01 -21.99 -25.70
C GLU A 72 -11.93 -20.94 -25.96
N GLN A 73 -12.29 -19.67 -26.20
CA GLN A 73 -11.30 -18.60 -26.37
C GLN A 73 -10.50 -18.39 -25.08
N ALA A 74 -11.18 -18.37 -23.93
CA ALA A 74 -10.52 -18.28 -22.63
C ALA A 74 -9.53 -19.43 -22.39
N LEU A 75 -9.93 -20.67 -22.68
CA LEU A 75 -9.06 -21.84 -22.56
C LEU A 75 -7.87 -21.79 -23.50
N ARG A 76 -8.07 -21.43 -24.78
CA ARG A 76 -6.97 -21.29 -25.75
C ARG A 76 -5.95 -20.25 -25.31
N GLN A 77 -6.40 -19.13 -24.78
CA GLN A 77 -5.51 -18.06 -24.32
C GLN A 77 -4.71 -18.47 -23.08
N ILE A 78 -5.34 -19.20 -22.15
CA ILE A 78 -4.66 -19.78 -20.99
C ILE A 78 -3.60 -20.80 -21.42
N GLU A 79 -3.92 -21.69 -22.35
CA GLU A 79 -2.98 -22.70 -22.86
C GLU A 79 -1.78 -22.03 -23.56
N GLN A 80 -2.02 -20.95 -24.31
CA GLN A 80 -0.97 -20.19 -24.96
C GLN A 80 -0.05 -19.49 -23.95
N VAL A 81 -0.60 -18.88 -22.89
CA VAL A 81 0.19 -18.22 -21.85
C VAL A 81 0.94 -19.24 -20.98
N ALA A 82 0.30 -20.34 -20.59
CA ALA A 82 0.92 -21.40 -19.80
C ALA A 82 2.10 -22.04 -20.54
N GLY A 83 1.94 -22.30 -21.86
CA GLY A 83 3.01 -22.85 -22.70
C GLY A 83 4.18 -21.89 -22.94
N GLN A 84 4.00 -20.58 -22.71
CA GLN A 84 5.07 -19.58 -22.78
C GLN A 84 5.80 -19.37 -21.45
N LEU A 85 5.11 -19.58 -20.32
CA LEU A 85 5.62 -19.27 -18.99
C LEU A 85 6.20 -20.47 -18.25
N LEU A 86 5.78 -21.70 -18.56
CA LEU A 86 6.15 -22.90 -17.81
C LEU A 86 6.57 -24.05 -18.73
N VAL A 87 7.53 -24.86 -18.25
CA VAL A 87 8.03 -26.06 -18.96
C VAL A 87 7.70 -27.31 -18.14
N GLY A 88 7.27 -28.39 -18.80
CA GLY A 88 7.09 -29.71 -18.19
C GLY A 88 5.81 -29.88 -17.36
N ASP A 89 5.85 -30.70 -16.31
CA ASP A 89 4.68 -31.15 -15.55
C ASP A 89 3.94 -30.03 -14.81
N ALA A 90 4.66 -28.98 -14.39
CA ALA A 90 4.07 -27.80 -13.77
C ALA A 90 3.06 -27.09 -14.70
N SER A 91 3.31 -27.09 -16.01
CA SER A 91 2.37 -26.54 -16.99
C SER A 91 1.08 -27.37 -17.03
N ARG A 92 1.18 -28.71 -17.00
CA ARG A 92 0.00 -29.60 -17.09
C ARG A 92 -0.91 -29.44 -15.88
N THR A 93 -0.35 -29.42 -14.68
CA THR A 93 -1.11 -29.22 -13.44
C THR A 93 -1.78 -27.85 -13.44
N LEU A 94 -1.06 -26.78 -13.76
CA LEU A 94 -1.63 -25.43 -13.79
C LEU A 94 -2.75 -25.31 -14.83
N THR A 95 -2.55 -25.81 -16.05
CA THR A 95 -3.57 -25.80 -17.10
C THR A 95 -4.81 -26.59 -16.68
N SER A 96 -4.67 -27.73 -16.00
CA SER A 96 -5.84 -28.48 -15.50
C SER A 96 -6.65 -27.72 -14.44
N VAL A 97 -5.96 -27.02 -13.52
CA VAL A 97 -6.63 -26.21 -12.50
C VAL A 97 -7.35 -25.03 -13.15
N LEU A 98 -6.67 -24.32 -14.05
CA LEU A 98 -7.26 -23.18 -14.76
C LEU A 98 -8.45 -23.59 -15.62
N ARG A 99 -8.37 -24.75 -16.29
CA ARG A 99 -9.49 -25.30 -17.06
C ARG A 99 -10.70 -25.55 -16.17
N GLY A 100 -10.52 -26.18 -15.00
CA GLY A 100 -11.61 -26.40 -14.05
C GLY A 100 -12.28 -25.09 -13.57
N VAL A 101 -11.48 -24.04 -13.34
CA VAL A 101 -11.99 -22.71 -12.96
C VAL A 101 -12.80 -22.09 -14.11
N VAL A 102 -12.34 -22.19 -15.35
CA VAL A 102 -13.03 -21.64 -16.53
C VAL A 102 -14.30 -22.40 -16.88
N GLU A 103 -14.28 -23.74 -16.79
CA GLU A 103 -15.46 -24.59 -16.96
C GLU A 103 -16.52 -24.27 -15.89
N SER A 104 -16.08 -24.03 -14.66
CA SER A 104 -16.95 -23.67 -13.54
C SER A 104 -17.03 -22.16 -13.29
N ARG A 105 -16.79 -21.30 -14.30
CA ARG A 105 -16.59 -19.84 -14.13
C ARG A 105 -17.67 -19.15 -13.29
N GLY A 106 -18.93 -19.56 -13.40
CA GLY A 106 -20.02 -19.02 -12.58
C GLY A 106 -19.85 -19.30 -11.08
N ILE A 107 -19.69 -20.58 -10.71
CA ILE A 107 -19.50 -21.00 -9.32
C ILE A 107 -18.15 -20.51 -8.78
N ALA A 108 -17.08 -20.65 -9.57
CA ALA A 108 -15.75 -20.20 -9.18
C ALA A 108 -15.70 -18.68 -8.93
N GLY A 109 -16.38 -17.89 -9.78
CA GLY A 109 -16.51 -16.45 -9.60
C GLY A 109 -17.31 -16.10 -8.33
N PHE A 110 -18.43 -16.79 -8.09
CA PHE A 110 -19.25 -16.57 -6.90
C PHE A 110 -18.51 -16.93 -5.60
N VAL A 111 -17.90 -18.12 -5.54
CA VAL A 111 -17.07 -18.56 -4.40
C VAL A 111 -15.87 -17.62 -4.21
N GLY A 112 -15.23 -17.22 -5.30
CA GLY A 112 -14.13 -16.25 -5.30
C GLY A 112 -14.57 -14.90 -4.70
N LEU A 113 -15.72 -14.39 -5.10
CA LEU A 113 -16.27 -13.13 -4.59
C LEU A 113 -16.56 -13.21 -3.09
N ILE A 114 -17.31 -14.22 -2.64
CA ILE A 114 -17.68 -14.36 -1.22
C ILE A 114 -16.44 -14.60 -0.36
N GLY A 115 -15.53 -15.47 -0.80
CA GLY A 115 -14.27 -15.75 -0.11
C GLY A 115 -13.37 -14.52 -0.02
N PHE A 116 -13.27 -13.74 -1.11
CA PHE A 116 -12.49 -12.51 -1.14
C PHE A 116 -13.07 -11.46 -0.20
N LEU A 117 -14.38 -11.21 -0.27
CA LEU A 117 -15.05 -10.25 0.61
C LEU A 117 -14.91 -10.63 2.08
N TRP A 118 -14.99 -11.93 2.41
CA TRP A 118 -14.77 -12.42 3.76
C TRP A 118 -13.33 -12.19 4.23
N ALA A 119 -12.33 -12.64 3.46
CA ALA A 119 -10.92 -12.50 3.83
C ALA A 119 -10.49 -11.04 3.92
N ALA A 120 -10.88 -10.22 2.94
CA ALA A 120 -10.59 -8.80 2.93
C ALA A 120 -11.27 -8.09 4.10
N SER A 121 -12.54 -8.42 4.43
CA SER A 121 -13.22 -7.85 5.61
C SER A 121 -12.46 -8.10 6.91
N ARG A 122 -11.80 -9.26 7.07
CA ARG A 122 -10.92 -9.55 8.21
C ARG A 122 -9.69 -8.64 8.25
N VAL A 123 -9.01 -8.45 7.12
CA VAL A 123 -7.89 -7.50 6.99
C VAL A 123 -8.31 -6.11 7.46
N PHE A 124 -9.44 -5.60 6.96
CA PHE A 124 -9.91 -4.26 7.30
C PHE A 124 -10.39 -4.14 8.75
N THR A 125 -11.00 -5.18 9.32
CA THR A 125 -11.42 -5.19 10.72
C THR A 125 -10.21 -5.09 11.65
N ILE A 126 -9.18 -5.92 11.41
CA ILE A 126 -7.95 -5.91 12.22
C ILE A 126 -7.24 -4.56 12.06
N MET A 127 -7.17 -4.03 10.85
CA MET A 127 -6.60 -2.71 10.60
C MET A 127 -7.36 -1.59 11.34
N ALA A 128 -8.69 -1.60 11.30
CA ALA A 128 -9.50 -0.59 11.98
C ALA A 128 -9.34 -0.67 13.51
N GLU A 129 -9.31 -1.87 14.07
CA GLU A 129 -9.03 -2.11 15.49
C GLU A 129 -7.63 -1.60 15.87
N ALA A 130 -6.62 -1.86 15.05
CA ALA A 130 -5.26 -1.36 15.27
C ALA A 130 -5.17 0.17 15.20
N PHE A 131 -5.91 0.80 14.28
CA PHE A 131 -5.94 2.25 14.17
C PHE A 131 -6.68 2.88 15.36
N ASN A 132 -7.74 2.24 15.84
CA ASN A 132 -8.45 2.66 17.03
C ASN A 132 -7.56 2.54 18.28
N MET A 133 -6.77 1.45 18.38
CA MET A 133 -5.79 1.23 19.44
C MET A 133 -4.73 2.33 19.44
N ALA A 134 -4.10 2.60 18.28
CA ALA A 134 -3.11 3.67 18.13
C ALA A 134 -3.63 5.06 18.53
N TRP A 135 -4.95 5.26 18.50
CA TRP A 135 -5.63 6.52 18.86
C TRP A 135 -6.29 6.48 20.24
N ASP A 136 -6.08 5.42 21.02
CA ASP A 136 -6.67 5.15 22.32
C ASP A 136 -8.19 5.28 22.36
N VAL A 137 -8.88 4.82 21.31
CA VAL A 137 -10.34 4.87 21.22
C VAL A 137 -10.98 3.49 21.10
N PRO A 138 -12.09 3.24 21.81
CA PRO A 138 -12.83 2.00 21.62
C PRO A 138 -13.60 2.00 20.29
N GLU A 139 -13.76 0.81 19.70
CA GLU A 139 -14.63 0.63 18.54
C GLU A 139 -16.10 0.63 18.99
N SER A 140 -16.86 1.63 18.57
CA SER A 140 -18.28 1.83 18.91
C SER A 140 -19.22 1.57 17.73
N ARG A 141 -18.68 1.30 16.54
CA ARG A 141 -19.48 1.02 15.34
C ARG A 141 -20.13 -0.36 15.46
N GLY A 142 -21.45 -0.40 15.26
CA GLY A 142 -22.18 -1.66 15.12
C GLY A 142 -21.70 -2.49 13.91
N PHE A 143 -21.97 -3.80 13.95
CA PHE A 143 -21.52 -4.78 12.94
C PHE A 143 -21.74 -4.31 11.50
N PHE A 144 -22.93 -3.79 11.18
CA PHE A 144 -23.27 -3.37 9.82
C PHE A 144 -22.42 -2.18 9.34
N LYS A 145 -22.25 -1.13 10.15
CA LYS A 145 -21.45 0.05 9.80
C LYS A 145 -19.98 -0.30 9.62
N ARG A 146 -19.46 -1.19 10.49
CA ARG A 146 -18.09 -1.69 10.39
C ARG A 146 -17.85 -2.46 9.09
N ASN A 147 -18.76 -3.36 8.73
CA ASN A 147 -18.65 -4.12 7.49
C ASN A 147 -18.78 -3.23 6.23
N LEU A 148 -19.65 -2.21 6.27
CA LEU A 148 -19.78 -1.25 5.17
C LEU A 148 -18.50 -0.41 4.99
N LEU A 149 -17.91 0.04 6.10
CA LEU A 149 -16.60 0.70 6.08
C LEU A 149 -15.54 -0.23 5.47
N ALA A 150 -15.47 -1.48 5.91
CA ALA A 150 -14.53 -2.46 5.37
C ALA A 150 -14.69 -2.63 3.85
N ILE A 151 -15.92 -2.78 3.33
CA ILE A 151 -16.18 -2.86 1.88
C ILE A 151 -15.73 -1.58 1.17
N GLY A 152 -16.02 -0.40 1.70
CA GLY A 152 -15.56 0.87 1.14
C GLY A 152 -14.04 0.96 1.06
N LEU A 153 -13.34 0.45 2.08
CA LEU A 153 -11.88 0.41 2.12
C LEU A 153 -11.29 -0.63 1.15
N VAL A 154 -11.97 -1.77 0.92
CA VAL A 154 -11.61 -2.72 -0.16
C VAL A 154 -11.63 -1.98 -1.49
N LEU A 155 -12.75 -1.31 -1.82
CA LEU A 155 -12.91 -0.61 -3.09
C LEU A 155 -11.89 0.51 -3.25
N LEU A 156 -11.66 1.30 -2.20
CA LEU A 156 -10.61 2.32 -2.15
C LEU A 156 -9.23 1.71 -2.46
N SER A 157 -8.89 0.59 -1.81
CA SER A 157 -7.62 -0.10 -1.99
C SER A 157 -7.45 -0.66 -3.40
N LEU A 158 -8.54 -1.16 -4.02
CA LEU A 158 -8.52 -1.62 -5.41
C LEU A 158 -8.28 -0.46 -6.39
N ILE A 159 -8.97 0.68 -6.20
CA ILE A 159 -8.81 1.86 -7.07
C ILE A 159 -7.39 2.42 -6.97
N PHE A 160 -6.91 2.66 -5.74
CA PHE A 160 -5.56 3.18 -5.53
C PHE A 160 -4.49 2.19 -5.94
N GLY A 161 -4.68 0.89 -5.66
CA GLY A 161 -3.79 -0.16 -6.14
C GLY A 161 -3.69 -0.18 -7.66
N MET A 162 -4.81 -0.06 -8.38
CA MET A 162 -4.80 0.03 -9.84
C MET A 162 -4.05 1.28 -10.32
N LEU A 163 -4.28 2.44 -9.69
CA LEU A 163 -3.60 3.69 -10.05
C LEU A 163 -2.08 3.62 -9.80
N MET A 164 -1.66 3.04 -8.67
CA MET A 164 -0.25 2.93 -8.26
C MET A 164 0.55 1.93 -9.09
N PHE A 165 -0.07 0.81 -9.51
CA PHE A 165 0.63 -0.28 -10.20
C PHE A 165 0.37 -0.28 -11.70
N VAL A 166 -0.90 -0.19 -12.13
CA VAL A 166 -1.27 -0.28 -13.55
C VAL A 166 -0.95 1.02 -14.28
N GLY A 167 -1.14 2.18 -13.64
CA GLY A 167 -0.86 3.49 -14.25
C GLY A 167 0.57 3.62 -14.79
N PRO A 168 1.61 3.46 -13.95
CA PRO A 168 3.01 3.53 -14.40
C PRO A 168 3.38 2.48 -15.44
N LEU A 169 2.84 1.26 -15.33
CA LEU A 169 3.07 0.18 -16.29
C LEU A 169 2.44 0.49 -17.66
N ALA A 170 1.18 0.94 -17.67
CA ALA A 170 0.47 1.32 -18.89
C ALA A 170 1.19 2.46 -19.60
N VAL A 171 1.59 3.51 -18.86
CA VAL A 171 2.36 4.62 -19.42
C VAL A 171 3.69 4.12 -19.97
N SER A 172 4.45 3.35 -19.20
CA SER A 172 5.74 2.79 -19.67
C SER A 172 5.57 1.95 -20.94
N PHE A 173 4.49 1.18 -21.04
CA PHE A 173 4.15 0.39 -22.22
C PHE A 173 3.80 1.28 -23.41
N LEU A 174 2.90 2.26 -23.24
CA LEU A 174 2.50 3.21 -24.28
C LEU A 174 3.71 4.01 -24.80
N LEU A 175 4.60 4.45 -23.92
CA LEU A 175 5.80 5.18 -24.29
C LEU A 175 6.74 4.32 -25.13
N ARG A 176 7.04 3.08 -24.69
CA ARG A 176 7.87 2.14 -25.45
C ARG A 176 7.26 1.73 -26.78
N TYR A 177 5.94 1.59 -26.83
CA TYR A 177 5.21 1.28 -28.06
C TYR A 177 5.22 2.47 -29.02
N GLY A 178 4.98 3.68 -28.50
CA GLY A 178 5.03 4.94 -29.24
C GLY A 178 6.40 5.20 -29.86
N ASP A 179 7.49 4.99 -29.11
CA ASP A 179 8.86 5.12 -29.62
C ASP A 179 9.14 4.12 -30.75
N ARG A 180 8.64 2.87 -30.64
CA ARG A 180 8.78 1.86 -31.71
C ARG A 180 8.03 2.23 -32.99
N VAL A 181 6.82 2.77 -32.86
CA VAL A 181 6.02 3.22 -34.01
C VAL A 181 6.65 4.47 -34.63
N ALA A 182 7.07 5.44 -33.82
CA ALA A 182 7.74 6.66 -34.27
C ALA A 182 9.05 6.34 -35.04
N ALA A 183 9.82 5.36 -34.56
CA ALA A 183 11.02 4.86 -35.25
C ALA A 183 10.71 4.24 -36.63
N GLN A 184 9.54 3.60 -36.81
CA GLN A 184 9.13 3.01 -38.09
C GLN A 184 8.67 4.05 -39.12
N VAL A 185 8.17 5.20 -38.68
CA VAL A 185 7.69 6.28 -39.56
C VAL A 185 8.66 7.45 -39.69
N GLY A 186 9.87 7.34 -39.12
CA GLY A 186 10.89 8.39 -39.16
C GLY A 186 10.54 9.65 -38.38
N ALA A 187 9.59 9.57 -37.44
CA ALA A 187 9.23 10.68 -36.58
C ALA A 187 10.28 10.86 -35.47
N PRO A 188 10.47 12.07 -34.93
CA PRO A 188 11.39 12.30 -33.82
C PRO A 188 11.04 11.40 -32.62
N THR A 189 11.92 10.44 -32.32
CA THR A 189 11.84 9.61 -31.11
C THR A 189 12.45 10.39 -29.96
N GLY A 190 11.68 10.57 -28.89
CA GLY A 190 12.09 11.41 -27.79
C GLY A 190 10.88 11.83 -26.99
N ILE A 191 10.11 10.88 -26.47
CA ILE A 191 9.12 11.23 -25.48
C ILE A 191 9.90 11.77 -24.28
N SER A 192 9.76 13.07 -24.03
CA SER A 192 10.48 13.78 -22.98
C SER A 192 10.34 13.02 -21.66
N ALA A 193 11.44 12.92 -20.89
CA ALA A 193 11.46 12.32 -19.54
C ALA A 193 10.39 12.89 -18.59
N PHE A 194 9.78 14.03 -18.96
CA PHE A 194 8.61 14.62 -18.36
C PHE A 194 7.45 13.65 -18.10
N TRP A 195 7.02 12.84 -19.10
CA TRP A 195 5.83 11.99 -18.92
C TRP A 195 6.01 10.86 -17.90
N PRO A 196 7.12 10.07 -17.95
CA PRO A 196 7.44 9.13 -16.87
C PRO A 196 7.57 9.81 -15.50
N ALA A 197 8.23 10.97 -15.44
CA ALA A 197 8.42 11.71 -14.20
C ALA A 197 7.07 12.18 -13.62
N LEU A 198 6.20 12.75 -14.44
CA LEU A 198 4.87 13.20 -14.05
C LEU A 198 4.04 12.04 -13.48
N VAL A 199 4.03 10.89 -14.15
CA VAL A 199 3.27 9.72 -13.70
C VAL A 199 3.82 9.16 -12.38
N THR A 200 5.14 9.19 -12.21
CA THR A 200 5.78 8.80 -10.95
C THR A 200 5.37 9.75 -9.81
N VAL A 201 5.39 11.06 -10.06
CA VAL A 201 4.93 12.06 -9.08
C VAL A 201 3.45 11.88 -8.74
N LEU A 202 2.60 11.67 -9.75
CA LEU A 202 1.17 11.43 -9.53
C LEU A 202 0.91 10.14 -8.75
N ALA A 203 1.66 9.07 -9.00
CA ALA A 203 1.57 7.83 -8.23
C ALA A 203 2.01 8.04 -6.77
N PHE A 204 3.03 8.86 -6.53
CA PHE A 204 3.46 9.21 -5.17
C PHE A 204 2.41 10.05 -4.44
N ILE A 205 1.81 11.05 -5.11
CA ILE A 205 0.70 11.84 -4.57
C ILE A 205 -0.51 10.94 -4.27
N ALA A 206 -0.84 10.01 -5.17
CA ALA A 206 -1.88 9.03 -4.94
C ALA A 206 -1.58 8.14 -3.72
N THR A 207 -0.31 7.83 -3.47
CA THR A 207 0.13 7.08 -2.28
C THR A 207 -0.10 7.86 -1.00
N ILE A 208 0.26 9.15 -0.98
CA ILE A 208 -0.04 10.02 0.16
C ILE A 208 -1.55 10.13 0.35
N ALA A 209 -2.32 10.34 -0.72
CA ALA A 209 -3.77 10.47 -0.65
C ALA A 209 -4.44 9.19 -0.11
N PHE A 210 -3.97 8.01 -0.53
CA PHE A 210 -4.45 6.74 -0.02
C PHE A 210 -4.27 6.62 1.49
N PHE A 211 -3.03 6.78 1.98
CA PHE A 211 -2.75 6.70 3.41
C PHE A 211 -3.46 7.81 4.19
N PHE A 212 -3.57 9.02 3.64
CA PHE A 212 -4.30 10.12 4.25
C PHE A 212 -5.77 9.77 4.48
N ILE A 213 -6.45 9.22 3.47
CA ILE A 213 -7.85 8.79 3.61
C ILE A 213 -7.97 7.71 4.69
N LEU A 214 -7.06 6.74 4.71
CA LEU A 214 -7.06 5.71 5.75
C LEU A 214 -6.93 6.32 7.16
N TYR A 215 -5.89 7.14 7.38
CA TYR A 215 -5.63 7.71 8.71
C TYR A 215 -6.65 8.77 9.14
N LYS A 216 -7.34 9.41 8.18
CA LYS A 216 -8.36 10.42 8.47
C LYS A 216 -9.72 9.82 8.82
N TYR A 217 -10.13 8.74 8.15
CA TYR A 217 -11.52 8.27 8.19
C TYR A 217 -11.71 6.88 8.83
N VAL A 218 -10.66 6.06 8.92
CA VAL A 218 -10.76 4.73 9.54
C VAL A 218 -10.85 4.80 11.06
N PRO A 219 -10.09 5.64 11.79
CA PRO A 219 -10.21 5.72 13.24
C PRO A 219 -11.62 6.12 13.69
N ASN A 220 -12.09 5.58 14.81
CA ASN A 220 -13.42 5.82 15.36
C ASN A 220 -13.51 7.15 16.14
N ARG A 221 -12.77 8.16 15.68
CA ARG A 221 -12.77 9.52 16.21
C ARG A 221 -12.43 10.51 15.10
N PRO A 222 -12.81 11.79 15.24
CA PRO A 222 -12.31 12.82 14.35
C PRO A 222 -10.79 12.98 14.53
N VAL A 223 -10.05 12.77 13.44
CA VAL A 223 -8.60 12.97 13.37
C VAL A 223 -8.30 14.33 12.71
N PRO A 224 -7.46 15.21 13.28
CA PRO A 224 -7.05 16.44 12.61
C PRO A 224 -6.31 16.18 11.29
N TRP A 225 -6.53 17.03 10.28
CA TRP A 225 -5.93 16.81 8.95
C TRP A 225 -4.39 16.83 8.98
N GLN A 226 -3.80 17.63 9.86
CA GLN A 226 -2.34 17.74 10.03
C GLN A 226 -1.74 16.42 10.53
N SER A 227 -2.38 15.82 11.54
CA SER A 227 -1.99 14.53 12.11
C SER A 227 -2.13 13.39 11.09
N ALA A 228 -3.27 13.32 10.38
CA ALA A 228 -3.46 12.37 9.29
C ALA A 228 -2.42 12.51 8.18
N LEU A 229 -2.08 13.75 7.80
CA LEU A 229 -1.08 14.03 6.78
C LEU A 229 0.34 13.65 7.23
N ALA A 230 0.71 13.91 8.48
CA ALA A 230 2.01 13.50 9.03
C ALA A 230 2.18 11.98 8.99
N GLY A 231 1.16 11.22 9.39
CA GLY A 231 1.13 9.76 9.24
C GLY A 231 1.21 9.32 7.79
N ALA A 232 0.45 9.97 6.90
CA ALA A 232 0.38 9.62 5.48
C ALA A 232 1.71 9.83 4.74
N ILE A 233 2.39 10.94 5.00
CA ILE A 233 3.72 11.23 4.42
C ILE A 233 4.72 10.20 4.93
N THR A 234 4.72 9.91 6.23
CA THR A 234 5.62 8.93 6.83
C THR A 234 5.43 7.54 6.21
N ALA A 235 4.18 7.08 6.13
CA ALA A 235 3.85 5.80 5.50
C ALA A 235 4.22 5.77 4.01
N ALA A 236 3.92 6.83 3.25
CA ALA A 236 4.24 6.90 1.83
C ALA A 236 5.76 6.85 1.56
N VAL A 237 6.56 7.57 2.35
CA VAL A 237 8.02 7.56 2.24
C VAL A 237 8.58 6.16 2.55
N LEU A 238 8.14 5.56 3.67
CA LEU A 238 8.56 4.22 4.05
C LEU A 238 8.11 3.16 3.04
N TRP A 239 6.92 3.33 2.46
CA TRP A 239 6.40 2.48 1.41
C TRP A 239 7.28 2.50 0.16
N GLU A 240 7.70 3.68 -0.30
CA GLU A 240 8.61 3.79 -1.45
C GLU A 240 9.99 3.21 -1.16
N ILE A 241 10.54 3.45 0.04
CA ILE A 241 11.79 2.84 0.48
C ILE A 241 11.67 1.32 0.47
N ALA A 242 10.60 0.78 1.05
CA ALA A 242 10.36 -0.66 1.10
C ALA A 242 10.14 -1.24 -0.31
N ARG A 243 9.43 -0.55 -1.20
CA ARG A 243 9.26 -0.94 -2.61
C ARG A 243 10.61 -1.08 -3.30
N TYR A 244 11.51 -0.11 -3.14
CA TYR A 244 12.85 -0.14 -3.72
C TYR A 244 13.72 -1.26 -3.13
N LEU A 245 13.75 -1.39 -1.81
CA LEU A 245 14.49 -2.45 -1.12
C LEU A 245 13.99 -3.85 -1.50
N PHE A 246 12.67 -4.01 -1.62
CA PHE A 246 12.05 -5.27 -2.02
C PHE A 246 12.36 -5.61 -3.48
N GLN A 247 12.34 -4.62 -4.37
CA GLN A 247 12.77 -4.81 -5.76
C GLN A 247 14.23 -5.28 -5.82
N LEU A 248 15.14 -4.66 -5.05
CA LEU A 248 16.54 -5.09 -4.97
C LEU A 248 16.66 -6.52 -4.43
N TYR A 249 15.89 -6.86 -3.39
CA TYR A 249 15.88 -8.21 -2.83
C TYR A 249 15.43 -9.25 -3.88
N VAL A 250 14.34 -8.99 -4.59
CA VAL A 250 13.81 -9.92 -5.61
C VAL A 250 14.78 -10.08 -6.78
N VAL A 251 15.35 -9.00 -7.30
CA VAL A 251 16.27 -9.07 -8.45
C VAL A 251 17.55 -9.84 -8.12
N ASN A 252 18.12 -9.63 -6.93
CA ASN A 252 19.41 -10.21 -6.56
C ASN A 252 19.32 -11.58 -5.89
N PHE A 253 18.25 -11.88 -5.15
CA PHE A 253 18.16 -13.09 -4.32
C PHE A 253 17.04 -14.04 -4.74
N ALA A 254 15.93 -13.56 -5.31
CA ALA A 254 14.85 -14.47 -5.74
C ALA A 254 15.18 -15.22 -7.03
N SER A 255 16.06 -14.68 -7.87
CA SER A 255 16.53 -15.31 -9.12
C SER A 255 17.48 -16.50 -8.90
N TYR A 256 18.10 -16.62 -7.72
CA TYR A 256 19.09 -17.66 -7.40
C TYR A 256 18.51 -18.89 -6.68
N ASN A 257 17.22 -18.89 -6.34
CA ASN A 257 16.61 -19.94 -5.51
C ASN A 257 16.03 -21.11 -6.34
N GLU A 258 16.89 -21.83 -7.08
CA GLU A 258 16.51 -23.10 -7.73
C GLU A 258 16.07 -24.17 -6.71
N VAL A 259 16.53 -24.07 -5.46
CA VAL A 259 16.23 -25.04 -4.39
C VAL A 259 14.80 -24.91 -3.83
N TYR A 260 14.23 -23.69 -3.82
CA TYR A 260 12.94 -23.43 -3.16
C TYR A 260 11.76 -23.28 -4.14
N GLY A 261 12.00 -23.17 -5.45
CA GLY A 261 10.96 -23.18 -6.48
C GLY A 261 9.74 -22.30 -6.16
N ALA A 262 8.53 -22.85 -6.28
CA ALA A 262 7.28 -22.13 -5.99
C ALA A 262 7.15 -21.65 -4.52
N LEU A 263 7.85 -22.29 -3.57
CA LEU A 263 7.83 -21.91 -2.15
C LEU A 263 8.49 -20.53 -1.94
N ALA A 264 9.52 -20.22 -2.72
CA ALA A 264 10.21 -18.92 -2.66
C ALA A 264 9.23 -17.77 -2.97
N GLY A 265 8.40 -17.93 -4.00
CA GLY A 265 7.39 -16.94 -4.38
C GLY A 265 6.37 -16.69 -3.27
N ALA A 266 5.90 -17.75 -2.61
CA ALA A 266 5.01 -17.63 -1.46
C ALA A 266 5.67 -16.84 -0.32
N ILE A 267 6.89 -17.22 0.10
CA ILE A 267 7.62 -16.54 1.19
C ILE A 267 7.84 -15.06 0.88
N ILE A 268 8.27 -14.74 -0.34
CA ILE A 268 8.48 -13.37 -0.81
C ILE A 268 7.19 -12.55 -0.66
N LEU A 269 6.05 -13.12 -1.03
CA LEU A 269 4.75 -12.48 -0.91
C LEU A 269 4.30 -12.31 0.56
N ILE A 270 4.56 -13.30 1.43
CA ILE A 270 4.29 -13.16 2.87
C ILE A 270 5.07 -11.99 3.45
N LEU A 271 6.37 -11.93 3.16
CA LEU A 271 7.24 -10.86 3.64
C LEU A 271 6.77 -9.49 3.12
N TRP A 272 6.40 -9.40 1.84
CA TRP A 272 5.86 -8.17 1.27
C TRP A 272 4.63 -7.67 2.02
N LEU A 273 3.64 -8.56 2.23
CA LEU A 273 2.41 -8.22 2.92
C LEU A 273 2.65 -7.87 4.40
N TYR A 274 3.60 -8.56 5.05
CA TYR A 274 4.00 -8.28 6.41
C TYR A 274 4.62 -6.88 6.56
N TYR A 275 5.64 -6.55 5.75
CA TYR A 275 6.26 -5.23 5.78
C TYR A 275 5.28 -4.12 5.37
N SER A 276 4.40 -4.41 4.42
CA SER A 276 3.31 -3.51 4.03
C SER A 276 2.42 -3.16 5.23
N ALA A 277 2.01 -4.17 5.99
CA ALA A 277 1.20 -3.99 7.19
C ALA A 277 1.98 -3.25 8.31
N MET A 278 3.28 -3.52 8.47
CA MET A 278 4.10 -2.78 9.43
C MET A 278 4.16 -1.29 9.11
N ILE A 279 4.39 -0.92 7.84
CA ILE A 279 4.44 0.48 7.40
C ILE A 279 3.10 1.17 7.64
N LEU A 280 2.01 0.48 7.30
CA LEU A 280 0.64 0.96 7.50
C LEU A 280 0.37 1.28 8.98
N LEU A 281 0.71 0.37 9.89
CA LEU A 281 0.52 0.58 11.33
C LEU A 281 1.46 1.65 11.89
N LEU A 282 2.70 1.70 11.43
CA LEU A 282 3.66 2.71 11.86
C LEU A 282 3.19 4.13 11.47
N GLY A 283 2.60 4.31 10.29
CA GLY A 283 2.00 5.58 9.90
C GLY A 283 0.77 5.94 10.75
N ALA A 284 -0.02 4.95 11.18
CA ALA A 284 -1.16 5.18 12.08
C ALA A 284 -0.69 5.69 13.46
N VAL A 285 0.30 5.03 14.06
CA VAL A 285 0.94 5.45 15.30
C VAL A 285 1.55 6.84 15.15
N THR A 286 2.24 7.10 14.03
CA THR A 286 2.84 8.42 13.75
C THR A 286 1.78 9.53 13.71
N SER A 287 0.61 9.24 13.13
CA SER A 287 -0.54 10.15 13.10
C SER A 287 -1.02 10.49 14.51
N ALA A 288 -1.19 9.48 15.38
CA ALA A 288 -1.63 9.67 16.75
C ALA A 288 -0.59 10.41 17.63
N VAL A 289 0.69 10.02 17.53
CA VAL A 289 1.79 10.67 18.26
C VAL A 289 1.94 12.14 17.85
N HIS A 290 1.77 12.46 16.55
CA HIS A 290 1.77 13.84 16.09
C HIS A 290 0.67 14.66 16.75
N ASP A 291 -0.53 14.10 16.89
CA ASP A 291 -1.65 14.75 17.57
C ASP A 291 -1.33 15.04 19.04
N ALA A 292 -0.85 14.03 19.79
CA ALA A 292 -0.51 14.16 21.20
C ALA A 292 0.51 15.28 21.46
N ARG A 293 1.51 15.41 20.58
CA ARG A 293 2.51 16.49 20.63
C ARG A 293 1.92 17.86 20.35
N VAL A 294 1.11 17.98 19.31
CA VAL A 294 0.43 19.25 18.97
C VAL A 294 -0.49 19.68 20.12
N PHE A 295 -1.16 18.73 20.79
CA PHE A 295 -1.95 19.01 21.99
C PHE A 295 -1.09 19.48 23.17
N HIS A 296 0.04 18.82 23.45
CA HIS A 296 0.96 19.27 24.50
C HIS A 296 1.53 20.67 24.23
N ASP A 297 2.00 20.96 23.02
CA ASP A 297 2.50 22.29 22.63
C ASP A 297 1.42 23.38 22.79
N ARG A 298 0.15 23.05 22.47
CA ARG A 298 -0.98 23.97 22.64
C ARG A 298 -1.35 24.20 24.10
N ALA A 299 -1.15 23.20 24.96
CA ALA A 299 -1.40 23.31 26.40
C ALA A 299 -0.33 24.16 27.09
N GLU A 300 0.94 24.04 26.66
CA GLU A 300 2.07 24.81 27.22
C GLU A 300 2.14 26.26 26.71
N HIS A 301 1.57 26.55 25.53
CA HIS A 301 1.58 27.90 24.95
C HIS A 301 0.17 28.42 24.54
N PRO A 302 -0.70 28.75 25.50
CA PRO A 302 -2.09 29.17 25.24
C PRO A 302 -2.22 30.44 24.38
N GLN A 303 -1.20 31.30 24.38
CA GLN A 303 -1.18 32.59 23.68
C GLN A 303 -1.20 32.46 22.14
N ARG A 304 -0.91 31.27 21.58
CA ARG A 304 -1.00 31.02 20.12
C ARG A 304 -2.42 30.76 19.61
N ARG A 305 -3.45 30.75 20.48
CA ARG A 305 -4.86 30.59 20.09
C ARG A 305 -5.43 31.75 19.26
N GLY A 306 -4.84 32.94 19.32
CA GLY A 306 -5.45 34.17 18.78
C GLY A 306 -5.49 34.34 17.25
N TYR A 307 -4.96 33.39 16.45
CA TYR A 307 -4.88 33.57 14.99
C TYR A 307 -5.83 32.70 14.16
N THR A 308 -6.48 31.68 14.74
CA THR A 308 -7.38 30.79 13.99
C THR A 308 -8.87 31.06 14.18
N GLU A 309 -9.27 31.89 15.15
CA GLU A 309 -10.69 32.28 15.32
C GLU A 309 -11.18 33.33 14.31
N PHE A 310 -10.28 33.95 13.53
CA PHE A 310 -10.65 34.94 12.50
C PHE A 310 -10.84 34.34 11.09
N ALA A 311 -10.79 33.01 10.94
CA ALA A 311 -10.97 32.34 9.64
C ALA A 311 -12.30 31.58 9.52
N GLU A 312 -13.12 31.55 10.56
CA GLU A 312 -14.46 30.94 10.56
C GLU A 312 -15.58 31.96 10.84
N SER A 313 -15.42 33.19 10.32
CA SER A 313 -16.52 34.16 10.16
C SER A 313 -16.86 34.38 8.70
#